data_AF-A0A9E1JIY1-F1
#
_entry.id   AF-A0A9E1JIY1-F1
#
_cell.length_a   1.000
_cell.length_b   1.000
_cell.length_c   1.000
_cell.angle_alpha   90.00
_cell.angle_beta   90.00
_cell.angle_gamma   90.00
#
_symmetry.space_group_name_H-M   'P 1'
#
loop_
_entity.id
_entity.type
_entity.pdbx_description
1 polymer ?
#
loop_
_entity_poly.entity_id
_entity_poly.type
_entity_poly.pdbx_seq_one_letter_code
_entity_poly.pdbx_strand_id
1 'polypeptide(L)'
;MGKLSSEEVKVLIKASQIAREHGITKGASVKEICDKAEISRKTGYKWVNEADTSKNKDNIRNSVPLQVDHQKLLRRYNDLRVENEGIRLAMEIHGFDEFIQKKRLTGKIKK
;
A
#
# COMPACT_ATOMS: atom_id res chain seq x y z
N MET A 1 24.11 16.08 -12.53
CA MET A 1 23.71 14.67 -12.56
C MET A 1 22.65 14.48 -11.47
N GLY A 2 21.43 14.05 -11.83
CA GLY A 2 20.32 13.88 -10.89
C GLY A 2 20.58 12.72 -9.91
N LYS A 3 20.05 12.83 -8.69
CA LYS A 3 20.06 11.71 -7.73
C LYS A 3 19.09 10.64 -8.21
N LEU A 4 19.51 9.37 -8.18
CA LEU A 4 18.67 8.22 -8.49
C LEU A 4 17.54 8.11 -7.46
N SER A 5 16.33 7.80 -7.92
CA SER A 5 15.20 7.45 -7.07
C SER A 5 15.45 6.12 -6.34
N SER A 6 14.82 5.94 -5.18
CA SER A 6 14.86 4.68 -4.42
C SER A 6 14.47 3.48 -5.28
N GLU A 7 13.49 3.65 -6.17
CA GLU A 7 13.05 2.57 -7.07
C GLU A 7 14.09 2.24 -8.16
N GLU A 8 14.75 3.25 -8.72
CA GLU A 8 15.83 3.05 -9.69
C GLU A 8 17.01 2.32 -9.04
N VAL A 9 17.36 2.67 -7.80
CA VAL A 9 18.41 1.99 -7.03
C VAL A 9 18.05 0.53 -6.78
N LYS A 10 16.81 0.22 -6.36
CA LYS A 10 16.35 -1.16 -6.16
C LYS A 10 16.43 -1.98 -7.45
N VAL A 11 16.00 -1.40 -8.58
CA VAL A 11 16.05 -2.07 -9.89
C VAL A 11 17.50 -2.34 -10.30
N LEU A 12 18.41 -1.38 -10.12
CA LEU A 12 19.82 -1.56 -10.45
C LEU A 12 20.50 -2.62 -9.58
N ILE A 13 20.18 -2.70 -8.29
CA ILE A 13 20.71 -3.74 -7.39
C ILE A 13 20.23 -5.13 -7.87
N LYS A 14 18.93 -5.30 -8.12
CA LYS A 14 18.37 -6.56 -8.62
C LYS A 14 18.94 -6.96 -9.98
N ALA A 15 19.02 -6.01 -10.91
CA ALA A 15 19.61 -6.24 -12.23
C ALA A 15 21.08 -6.67 -12.10
N SER A 16 21.85 -6.08 -11.19
CA SER A 16 23.25 -6.46 -10.95
C SER A 16 23.39 -7.86 -10.37
N GLN A 17 22.46 -8.32 -9.52
CA GLN A 17 22.44 -9.68 -8.99
C GLN A 17 22.16 -10.69 -10.10
N ILE A 18 21.09 -10.48 -10.87
CA ILE A 18 20.69 -11.34 -12.01
C ILE A 18 21.82 -11.43 -13.04
N ALA A 19 22.44 -10.29 -13.36
CA ALA A 19 23.57 -10.24 -14.29
C ALA A 19 24.73 -11.12 -13.82
N ARG A 20 25.03 -11.12 -12.52
CA ARG A 20 26.10 -11.95 -11.94
C ARG A 20 25.76 -13.44 -12.03
N GLU A 21 24.52 -13.81 -11.73
CA GLU A 21 24.03 -15.20 -11.81
C GLU A 21 24.11 -15.76 -13.23
N HIS A 22 23.81 -14.93 -14.24
CA HIS A 22 23.83 -15.33 -15.66
C HIS A 22 25.18 -15.01 -16.36
N GLY A 23 26.20 -14.65 -15.58
CA GLY A 23 27.54 -14.31 -16.05
C GLY A 23 27.59 -13.15 -17.05
N ILE A 24 26.59 -12.26 -17.05
CA ILE A 24 26.54 -11.06 -17.89
C ILE A 24 27.59 -10.07 -17.38
N THR A 25 28.47 -9.62 -18.26
CA THR A 25 29.54 -8.67 -17.91
C THR A 25 28.96 -7.29 -17.60
N LYS A 26 29.64 -6.55 -16.70
CA LYS A 26 29.29 -5.16 -16.46
C LYS A 26 29.49 -4.37 -17.76
N GLY A 27 28.44 -3.68 -18.21
CA GLY A 27 28.46 -2.94 -19.48
C GLY A 27 28.07 -3.75 -20.71
N ALA A 28 27.55 -4.98 -20.54
CA ALA A 28 27.00 -5.74 -21.65
C ALA A 28 25.93 -4.94 -22.42
N SER A 29 26.07 -4.92 -23.74
CA SER A 29 25.12 -4.32 -24.66
C SER A 29 23.79 -5.07 -24.64
N VAL A 30 22.71 -4.40 -25.06
CA VAL A 30 21.39 -5.03 -25.18
C VAL A 30 21.44 -6.27 -26.09
N LYS A 31 22.31 -6.25 -27.10
CA LYS A 31 22.53 -7.42 -27.97
C LYS A 31 23.07 -8.61 -27.18
N GLU A 32 24.14 -8.43 -26.42
CA GLU A 32 24.74 -9.51 -25.63
C GLU A 32 23.79 -10.06 -24.57
N ILE A 33 22.96 -9.20 -23.97
CA ILE A 33 21.93 -9.61 -23.01
C ILE A 33 20.87 -10.46 -23.71
N CYS A 34 20.35 -10.03 -24.86
CA CYS A 34 19.36 -10.77 -25.62
C CYS A 34 19.92 -12.09 -26.18
N ASP A 35 21.16 -12.09 -26.66
CA ASP A 35 21.83 -13.27 -27.19
C ASP A 35 22.03 -14.32 -26.07
N LYS A 36 22.42 -13.91 -24.86
CA LYS A 36 22.49 -14.79 -23.69
C LYS A 36 21.15 -15.31 -23.20
N ALA A 37 20.10 -14.52 -23.38
CA ALA A 37 18.73 -14.90 -23.04
C ALA A 37 18.02 -15.67 -24.17
N GLU A 38 18.73 -15.98 -25.27
CA GLU A 38 18.20 -16.70 -26.44
C GLU A 38 16.94 -16.06 -27.05
N ILE A 39 16.85 -14.73 -26.98
CA ILE A 39 15.72 -13.96 -27.52
C ILE A 39 16.17 -12.98 -28.58
N SER A 40 15.25 -12.65 -29.49
CA SER A 40 15.48 -11.56 -30.43
C SER A 40 15.50 -10.20 -29.69
N ARG A 41 16.34 -9.28 -30.13
CA ARG A 41 16.34 -7.88 -29.64
C ARG A 41 14.95 -7.23 -29.74
N LYS A 42 14.20 -7.53 -30.80
CA LYS A 42 12.83 -7.03 -31.00
C LYS A 42 11.90 -7.48 -29.86
N THR A 43 11.99 -8.75 -29.47
CA THR A 43 11.25 -9.30 -28.33
C THR A 43 11.68 -8.64 -27.02
N GLY A 44 12.99 -8.47 -26.81
CA GLY A 44 13.53 -7.81 -25.61
C GLY A 44 13.01 -6.38 -25.43
N TYR A 45 13.09 -5.53 -26.47
CA TYR A 45 12.57 -4.16 -26.41
C TYR A 45 11.05 -4.12 -26.25
N LYS A 46 10.32 -5.06 -26.85
CA LYS A 46 8.86 -5.15 -26.66
C LYS A 46 8.52 -5.36 -25.19
N TRP A 47 9.21 -6.25 -24.49
CA TRP A 47 8.99 -6.49 -23.06
C TRP A 47 9.33 -5.28 -22.19
N VAL A 48 10.40 -4.55 -22.50
CA VAL A 48 10.73 -3.29 -21.79
C VAL A 48 9.59 -2.27 -21.94
N ASN A 49 9.10 -2.08 -23.16
CA ASN A 49 8.02 -1.14 -23.44
C ASN A 49 6.68 -1.56 -22.79
N GLU A 50 6.39 -2.86 -22.72
CA GLU A 50 5.21 -3.39 -22.01
C GLU A 50 5.33 -3.21 -20.48
N ALA A 51 6.53 -3.36 -19.92
CA ALA A 51 6.79 -3.12 -18.50
C ALA A 51 6.60 -1.63 -18.12
N ASP A 52 6.98 -0.70 -18.99
CA ASP A 52 6.81 0.73 -18.73
C ASP A 52 5.34 1.17 -18.85
N THR A 53 4.58 0.55 -19.76
CA THR A 53 3.14 0.86 -19.92
C THR A 53 2.26 0.24 -18.83
N SER A 54 2.63 -0.92 -18.29
CA SER A 54 1.92 -1.56 -17.16
C SER A 54 2.12 -0.80 -15.85
N LYS A 55 3.36 -0.40 -15.53
CA LYS A 55 3.66 0.44 -14.35
C LYS A 55 2.86 1.75 -14.32
N ASN A 56 2.61 2.34 -15.49
CA ASN A 56 1.76 3.54 -15.59
C ASN A 56 0.27 3.21 -15.48
N LYS A 57 -0.20 2.12 -16.11
CA LYS A 57 -1.63 1.76 -16.08
C LYS A 57 -2.11 1.30 -14.70
N ASP A 58 -1.31 0.57 -13.95
CA ASP A 58 -1.71 0.03 -12.64
C ASP A 58 -1.73 1.12 -11.55
N ASN A 59 -0.80 2.07 -11.61
CA ASN A 59 -0.80 3.25 -10.73
C ASN A 59 -1.96 4.20 -11.03
N ILE A 60 -2.35 4.35 -12.30
CA ILE A 60 -3.43 5.28 -12.69
C ILE A 60 -4.81 4.64 -12.50
N ARG A 61 -5.00 3.35 -12.83
CA ARG A 61 -6.32 2.70 -12.73
C ARG A 61 -6.84 2.56 -11.30
N ASN A 62 -5.93 2.35 -10.34
CA ASN A 62 -6.33 2.09 -8.95
C ASN A 62 -6.27 3.32 -8.05
N SER A 63 -5.66 4.43 -8.48
CA SER A 63 -5.50 5.62 -7.63
C SER A 63 -6.79 6.41 -7.47
N VAL A 64 -7.57 6.60 -8.53
CA VAL A 64 -8.79 7.42 -8.48
C VAL A 64 -9.90 6.76 -7.65
N PRO A 65 -10.27 5.49 -7.87
CA PRO A 65 -11.31 4.84 -7.06
C PRO A 65 -10.89 4.74 -5.58
N LEU A 66 -9.61 4.43 -5.33
CA LEU A 66 -9.08 4.31 -3.98
C LEU A 66 -9.07 5.65 -3.23
N GLN A 67 -8.76 6.76 -3.91
CA GLN A 67 -8.85 8.10 -3.32
C GLN A 67 -10.30 8.47 -2.96
N VAL A 68 -11.26 8.13 -3.83
CA VAL A 68 -12.69 8.36 -3.57
C VAL A 68 -13.16 7.54 -2.37
N ASP A 69 -12.80 6.26 -2.31
CA ASP A 69 -13.20 5.39 -1.21
C ASP A 69 -12.53 5.80 0.11
N HIS A 70 -11.27 6.23 0.07
CA HIS A 70 -10.59 6.81 1.22
C HIS A 70 -11.32 8.05 1.74
N GLN A 71 -11.72 8.97 0.85
CA GLN A 71 -12.45 10.17 1.25
C GLN A 71 -13.83 9.85 1.83
N LYS A 72 -14.55 8.87 1.26
CA LYS A 72 -15.82 8.38 1.80
C LYS A 72 -15.65 7.77 3.20
N LEU A 73 -14.60 6.97 3.38
CA LEU A 73 -14.31 6.33 4.67
C LEU A 73 -13.97 7.37 5.74
N LEU A 74 -13.18 8.38 5.40
CA LEU A 74 -12.86 9.49 6.31
C LEU A 74 -14.10 10.26 6.76
N ARG A 75 -15.06 10.51 5.86
CA ARG A 75 -16.33 11.16 6.22
C ARG A 75 -17.11 10.31 7.22
N ARG A 76 -17.34 9.04 6.89
CA ARG A 76 -18.07 8.11 7.78
C ARG A 76 -17.40 7.96 9.15
N TYR A 77 -16.07 7.91 9.18
CA TYR A 77 -15.32 7.83 10.43
C TYR A 77 -15.54 9.08 11.29
N ASN A 78 -15.50 10.27 10.70
CA ASN A 78 -15.74 11.51 11.44
C ASN A 78 -17.17 11.59 11.96
N ASP A 79 -18.16 11.19 11.17
CA ASP A 79 -19.57 11.17 11.59
C ASP A 79 -19.75 10.23 12.79
N LEU A 80 -19.27 8.98 12.68
CA LEU A 80 -19.31 8.00 13.78
C LEU A 80 -18.55 8.46 15.03
N ARG A 81 -17.43 9.16 14.86
CA ARG A 81 -16.68 9.70 16.00
C ARG A 81 -17.54 10.71 16.77
N VAL A 82 -18.17 11.64 16.06
CA VAL A 82 -19.04 12.66 16.66
C VAL A 82 -20.24 12.04 17.36
N GLU A 83 -20.90 11.06 16.72
CA GLU A 83 -22.02 10.34 17.32
C GLU A 83 -21.61 9.60 18.61
N ASN A 84 -20.50 8.86 18.58
CA ASN A 84 -20.01 8.13 19.74
C ASN A 84 -19.58 9.05 20.89
N GLU A 85 -18.96 10.19 20.58
CA GLU A 85 -18.64 11.21 21.58
C GLU A 85 -19.91 11.78 22.21
N GLY A 86 -20.94 12.05 21.41
CA GLY A 86 -22.25 12.50 21.89
C GLY A 86 -22.91 11.47 22.82
N ILE A 87 -22.91 10.19 22.44
CA ILE A 87 -23.44 9.10 23.28
C ILE A 87 -22.67 9.01 24.60
N ARG A 88 -21.34 9.04 24.55
CA ARG A 88 -20.49 9.02 25.75
C ARG A 88 -20.83 10.17 26.69
N LEU A 89 -20.94 11.39 26.16
CA LEU A 89 -21.30 12.57 26.96
C LEU A 89 -22.70 12.44 27.56
N ALA A 90 -23.68 11.94 26.80
CA ALA A 90 -25.01 11.70 27.32
C ALA A 90 -25.01 10.66 28.46
N MET A 91 -24.23 9.58 28.31
CA MET A 91 -24.05 8.58 29.37
C MET A 91 -23.44 9.18 30.63
N GLU A 92 -22.42 10.05 30.48
CA GLU A 92 -21.80 10.77 31.60
C GLU A 92 -22.79 11.71 32.30
N ILE A 93 -23.52 12.53 31.54
CA ILE A 93 -24.53 13.47 32.08
C ILE A 93 -25.61 12.71 32.86
N HIS A 94 -26.05 11.56 32.35
CA HIS A 94 -27.07 10.75 32.99
C HIS A 94 -26.55 9.84 34.11
N GLY A 95 -25.27 9.96 34.49
CA GLY A 95 -24.67 9.15 35.56
C GLY A 95 -24.74 7.65 35.26
N PHE A 96 -24.67 7.27 33.97
CA PHE A 96 -24.85 5.89 33.55
C PHE A 96 -23.77 4.97 34.16
N ASP A 97 -22.56 5.47 34.33
CA ASP A 97 -21.47 4.74 34.98
C ASP A 97 -21.78 4.40 36.44
N GLU A 98 -22.36 5.34 37.17
CA GLU A 98 -22.78 5.17 38.57
C GLU A 98 -23.93 4.17 38.66
N PHE A 99 -24.88 4.25 37.72
CA PHE A 99 -25.97 3.28 37.59
C PHE A 99 -25.45 1.87 37.34
N ILE A 100 -24.49 1.71 36.42
CA ILE A 100 -23.87 0.42 36.11
C ILE A 100 -23.10 -0.12 37.32
N GLN A 101 -22.32 0.71 38.01
CA GLN A 101 -21.60 0.30 39.22
C GLN A 101 -22.58 -0.15 40.33
N LYS A 102 -23.65 0.60 40.58
CA LYS A 102 -24.68 0.26 41.57
C LYS A 102 -25.40 -1.05 41.22
N LYS A 103 -25.73 -1.27 39.95
CA LYS A 103 -26.34 -2.52 39.47
C LYS A 103 -25.39 -3.72 39.61
N ARG A 104 -24.09 -3.52 39.34
CA ARG A 104 -23.06 -4.56 39.52
C ARG A 104 -22.90 -4.98 40.98
N LEU A 105 -22.95 -4.03 41.92
CA LEU A 105 -22.84 -4.30 43.36
C LEU A 105 -24.09 -5.01 43.89
N THR A 106 -25.28 -4.57 43.49
CA THR A 106 -26.55 -5.20 43.91
C THR A 106 -26.75 -6.61 43.36
N GLY A 107 -26.22 -6.92 42.16
CA GLY A 107 -26.21 -8.28 41.60
C GLY A 107 -25.24 -9.25 42.29
N LYS A 108 -24.20 -8.76 42.97
CA LYS A 108 -23.25 -9.59 43.73
C LYS A 108 -23.72 -9.93 45.14
N ILE A 109 -24.56 -9.09 45.75
CA ILE A 109 -25.08 -9.27 47.12
C ILE A 109 -26.23 -10.30 47.16
N LYS A 110 -26.87 -10.59 46.02
CA LYS A 110 -27.97 -11.57 45.90
C LYS A 110 -27.52 -13.00 45.58
N LYS A 111 -26.24 -13.36 45.81
CA LYS A 111 -25.70 -14.71 45.64
C LYS A 111 -25.17 -15.27 46.94
#